data_AF-M1ZKE7-F1
#
_entry.id   AF-M1ZKE7-F1
#
_cell.length_a   1.000
_cell.length_b   1.000
_cell.length_c   1.000
_cell.angle_alpha   90.00
_cell.angle_beta   90.00
_cell.angle_gamma   90.00
#
_symmetry.space_group_name_H-M   'P 1'
#
loop_
_entity.id
_entity.type
_entity.pdbx_description
1 polymer ?
#
loop_
_entity_poly.entity_id
_entity_poly.type
_entity_poly.pdbx_seq_one_letter_code
_entity_poly.pdbx_strand_id
1 'polypeptide(L)' 'MKRSKGEVIIYVILILSLIMVNPPVLNLVNNYVKMKPLTWGYPTLWLWLQLWYITAIIAFLIGVIKLESWKKEY' A
#
# COMPACT_ATOMS: atom_id res chain seq x y z
N MET A 1 21.92 -14.06 -2.44
CA MET A 1 20.85 -14.67 -3.27
C MET A 1 20.15 -13.58 -4.06
N LYS A 2 19.91 -13.79 -5.36
CA LYS A 2 19.23 -12.80 -6.22
C LYS A 2 17.72 -12.98 -6.05
N ARG A 3 17.02 -11.95 -5.59
CA ARG A 3 15.55 -11.98 -5.44
C ARG A 3 14.86 -12.16 -6.78
N SER A 4 13.76 -12.89 -6.81
CA SER A 4 12.97 -13.04 -8.03
C SER A 4 12.31 -11.70 -8.40
N LYS A 5 12.00 -11.47 -9.68
CA LYS A 5 11.30 -10.24 -10.10
C LYS A 5 9.95 -10.08 -9.39
N GLY A 6 9.21 -11.17 -9.18
CA GLY A 6 7.93 -11.16 -8.47
C GLY A 6 8.08 -10.79 -6.99
N GLU A 7 9.11 -11.31 -6.33
CA GLU A 7 9.46 -10.95 -4.95
C GLU A 7 9.78 -9.46 -4.81
N VAL A 8 10.58 -8.91 -5.73
CA VAL A 8 10.89 -7.48 -5.75
C VAL A 8 9.62 -6.65 -5.89
N ILE A 9 8.70 -7.03 -6.80
CA ILE A 9 7.43 -6.31 -7.00
C ILE A 9 6.60 -6.30 -5.71
N ILE A 10 6.46 -7.44 -5.03
CA ILE A 10 5.69 -7.53 -3.78
C ILE A 10 6.27 -6.60 -2.73
N TYR A 11 7.59 -6.62 -2.52
CA TYR A 11 8.23 -5.72 -1.56
C TYR A 11 8.10 -4.25 -1.95
N VAL A 12 8.23 -3.91 -3.23
CA VAL A 12 8.04 -2.54 -3.72
C VAL A 12 6.62 -2.05 -3.43
N ILE A 13 5.59 -2.88 -3.68
CA ILE A 13 4.20 -2.53 -3.39
C ILE A 13 4.01 -2.30 -1.89
N LEU A 14 4.55 -3.17 -1.03
CA LEU A 14 4.44 -3.03 0.42
C LEU A 14 5.14 -1.75 0.93
N ILE A 15 6.35 -1.47 0.44
CA ILE A 15 7.10 -0.25 0.80
C ILE A 15 6.34 0.99 0.32
N LEU A 16 5.83 0.97 -0.91
CA LEU A 16 5.05 2.06 -1.45
C LEU A 16 3.79 2.30 -0.61
N SER A 17 3.05 1.25 -0.26
CA SER A 17 1.90 1.37 0.64
C SER A 17 2.25 2.03 1.97
N LEU A 18 3.39 1.66 2.59
CA LEU A 18 3.86 2.30 3.83
C LEU A 18 4.15 3.79 3.65
N ILE A 19 4.80 4.17 2.54
CA ILE A 19 5.07 5.58 2.23
C ILE A 19 3.76 6.34 2.07
N MET A 20 2.77 5.75 1.41
CA MET A 20 1.51 6.43 1.07
C MET A 20 0.57 6.61 2.27
N VAL A 21 0.77 5.84 3.35
CA VAL A 21 0.08 6.03 4.64
C VAL A 21 0.92 6.78 5.67
N ASN A 22 2.13 7.23 5.32
CA ASN A 22 3.02 7.98 6.22
C ASN A 22 2.46 9.39 6.51
N PRO A 23 2.51 9.92 7.75
CA PRO A 23 1.89 11.21 8.09
C PRO A 23 2.26 12.40 7.19
N PRO A 24 3.51 12.59 6.73
CA PRO A 24 3.84 13.65 5.78
C PRO A 24 3.05 13.55 4.47
N VAL A 25 2.90 12.34 3.91
CA VAL A 25 2.13 12.11 2.67
C VAL A 25 0.64 12.29 2.92
N LEU A 26 0.13 11.78 4.03
CA LEU A 26 -1.27 11.97 4.42
C LEU A 26 -1.63 13.44 4.58
N ASN A 27 -0.74 14.26 5.14
CA ASN A 27 -0.95 15.71 5.25
C ASN A 27 -1.03 16.38 3.87
N LEU A 28 -0.14 16.01 2.94
CA LEU A 28 -0.18 16.52 1.56
C LEU A 28 -1.48 16.13 0.86
N VAL A 29 -1.89 14.86 0.96
CA VAL A 29 -3.12 14.34 0.35
C VAL A 29 -4.34 15.01 0.97
N ASN A 30 -4.39 15.15 2.30
CA ASN A 30 -5.50 15.81 3.00
C ASN A 30 -5.65 17.28 2.55
N ASN A 31 -4.55 18.02 2.46
CA ASN A 31 -4.58 19.41 2.03
C ASN A 31 -5.00 19.53 0.56
N TYR A 32 -4.50 18.66 -0.31
CA TYR A 32 -4.91 18.60 -1.72
C TYR A 32 -6.41 18.34 -1.86
N VAL A 33 -6.93 17.35 -1.13
CA VAL A 33 -8.34 16.95 -1.13
C VAL A 33 -9.26 18.05 -0.61
N LYS A 34 -8.84 18.79 0.43
CA LYS A 34 -9.60 19.94 0.93
C LYS A 34 -9.78 21.03 -0.13
N MET A 35 -8.74 21.25 -0.96
CA MET A 35 -8.79 22.23 -2.05
C MET A 35 -9.50 21.71 -3.30
N LYS A 36 -9.45 20.38 -3.53
CA LYS A 36 -10.00 19.71 -4.71
C LYS A 36 -10.69 18.42 -4.27
N PRO A 37 -11.91 18.50 -3.72
CA PRO A 37 -12.65 17.31 -3.32
C PRO A 37 -12.93 16.46 -4.55
N LEU A 38 -12.37 15.24 -4.56
CA LEU A 38 -12.49 14.29 -5.68
C LEU A 38 -13.86 13.63 -5.73
N THR A 39 -14.65 13.73 -4.66
CA THR A 39 -15.91 13.02 -4.49
C THR A 39 -16.97 13.98 -3.94
N TRP A 40 -18.23 13.87 -4.42
CA TRP A 40 -19.40 14.68 -4.02
C TRP A 40 -19.73 14.58 -2.51
N GLY A 41 -18.87 15.12 -1.64
CA GLY A 41 -19.01 15.13 -0.18
C GLY A 41 -18.39 13.94 0.57
N TYR A 42 -17.82 12.94 -0.12
CA TYR A 42 -17.15 11.81 0.55
C TYR A 42 -15.74 12.20 1.06
N PRO A 43 -15.30 11.73 2.25
CA PRO A 43 -13.97 12.02 2.75
C PRO A 43 -12.89 11.37 1.86
N THR A 44 -12.23 12.14 1.00
CA THR A 44 -11.29 11.55 0.04
C THR A 44 -10.01 11.03 0.70
N LEU A 45 -9.62 11.58 1.86
CA LEU A 45 -8.53 11.00 2.67
C LEU A 45 -8.88 9.59 3.16
N TRP A 46 -10.15 9.35 3.51
CA TRP A 46 -10.61 8.02 3.89
C TRP A 46 -10.49 7.04 2.72
N LEU A 47 -10.91 7.45 1.51
CA LEU A 47 -10.78 6.62 0.31
C LEU A 47 -9.31 6.30 -0.01
N TRP A 48 -8.42 7.27 0.14
CA TRP A 48 -6.98 7.09 0.00
C TRP A 48 -6.44 6.00 0.95
N LEU A 49 -6.80 6.08 2.22
CA LEU A 49 -6.38 5.09 3.22
C LEU A 49 -6.90 3.69 2.87
N GLN A 50 -8.18 3.56 2.50
CA GLN A 50 -8.75 2.27 2.10
C GLN A 50 -7.99 1.65 0.91
N LEU A 51 -7.69 2.45 -0.12
CA LEU A 51 -6.95 1.99 -1.30
C LEU A 51 -5.59 1.40 -0.93
N TRP A 52 -4.80 2.11 -0.12
CA TRP A 52 -3.44 1.68 0.23
C TRP A 52 -3.41 0.53 1.23
N TYR A 53 -4.34 0.48 2.17
CA TYR A 53 -4.48 -0.66 3.08
C TYR A 53 -4.92 -1.94 2.34
N ILE A 54 -5.94 -1.86 1.48
CA ILE A 54 -6.38 -3.01 0.67
C ILE A 54 -5.24 -3.49 -0.23
N THR A 55 -4.52 -2.57 -0.87
CA THR A 55 -3.36 -2.89 -1.72
C THR A 55 -2.27 -3.61 -0.93
N ALA A 56 -1.94 -3.13 0.28
CA ALA A 56 -0.95 -3.77 1.14
C ALA A 56 -1.39 -5.17 1.59
N ILE A 57 -2.66 -5.34 1.98
CA ILE A 57 -3.22 -6.63 2.39
C ILE A 57 -3.16 -7.62 1.24
N ILE A 58 -3.60 -7.25 0.03
CA ILE A 58 -3.56 -8.12 -1.14
C ILE A 58 -2.11 -8.50 -1.47
N ALA A 59 -1.19 -7.54 -1.50
CA ALA A 59 0.22 -7.82 -1.76
C ALA A 59 0.83 -8.76 -0.71
N PHE A 60 0.48 -8.58 0.56
CA PHE A 60 0.91 -9.46 1.64
C PHE A 60 0.35 -10.88 1.47
N LEU A 61 -0.93 -11.05 1.20
CA LEU A 61 -1.55 -12.36 0.96
C LEU A 61 -0.91 -13.09 -0.23
N ILE A 62 -0.68 -12.37 -1.33
CA ILE A 62 0.04 -12.92 -2.49
C ILE A 62 1.46 -13.32 -2.09
N GLY A 63 2.15 -12.51 -1.30
CA GLY A 63 3.47 -12.80 -0.76
C GLY A 63 3.49 -14.09 0.04
N VAL A 64 2.55 -14.27 0.98
CA VAL A 64 2.45 -15.48 1.81
C VAL A 64 2.24 -16.74 0.95
N ILE A 65 1.42 -16.65 -0.11
CA ILE A 65 1.14 -17.81 -0.97
C ILE A 65 2.33 -18.13 -1.89
N LYS A 66 2.95 -17.11 -2.47
CA LYS A 66 3.92 -17.26 -3.59
C LYS A 66 5.39 -17.23 -3.18
N LEU A 67 5.75 -16.58 -2.07
CA LEU A 67 7.15 -16.44 -1.67
C LEU A 67 7.58 -17.61 -0.79
N GLU A 68 8.36 -18.51 -1.38
CA GLU A 68 8.97 -19.63 -0.65
C GLU A 68 9.80 -19.14 0.54
N SER A 69 10.46 -17.99 0.43
CA SER A 69 11.22 -17.37 1.53
C SER A 69 10.38 -17.07 2.78
N TRP A 70 9.06 -16.95 2.66
CA TRP A 70 8.15 -16.70 3.78
C TRP A 70 7.53 -17.99 4.33
N LYS A 71 7.63 -19.09 3.59
CA LYS A 71 7.24 -20.42 4.06
C LYS A 71 8.38 -20.95 4.92
N LYS A 72 8.36 -20.61 6.21
CA LYS A 72 9.27 -21.26 7.18
C LYS A 72 8.84 -22.71 7.33
N GLU A 73 9.71 -23.63 6.90
CA GLU A 73 9.68 -25.00 7.38
C GLU A 73 10.16 -24.97 8.84
N TYR A 74 9.24 -25.24 9.77
CA TYR A 74 9.55 -25.46 11.18
C TYR A 74 9.75 -26.95 11.42
#